data_AF-A0A521BH25-F1
#
_entry.id   AF-A0A521BH25-F1
#
_cell.length_a   1.000
_cell.length_b   1.000
_cell.length_c   1.000
_cell.angle_alpha   90.00
_cell.angle_beta   90.00
_cell.angle_gamma   90.00
#
_symmetry.space_group_name_H-M   'P 1'
#
loop_
_entity.id
_entity.type
_entity.pdbx_description
1 polymer ?
#
loop_
_entity_poly.entity_id
_entity_poly.type
_entity_poly.pdbx_seq_one_letter_code
_entity_poly.pdbx_strand_id
1 'polypeptide(L)'
;MEPIYTIDELNQRIKFLENRQDAEWCSIKDEIDDIKENLKPINLIRNTVEEINETVGFKSHIAQSAISIGIGYLAKRFIVGKGDSMFKGILGSIVQLVVTNLVSKPHHESDETSQEASSQHEPSKE
;
A
#
# COMPACT_ATOMS: atom_id res chain seq x y z
N MET A 1 6.67 -18.05 -33.21
CA MET A 1 6.66 -16.76 -33.94
C MET A 1 7.20 -17.08 -35.31
N GLU A 2 6.38 -16.98 -36.35
CA GLU A 2 6.85 -17.31 -37.69
C GLU A 2 7.84 -16.24 -38.16
N PRO A 3 8.98 -16.66 -38.75
CA PRO A 3 9.97 -15.73 -39.28
C PRO A 3 9.42 -14.99 -40.51
N ILE A 4 9.62 -13.67 -40.54
CA ILE A 4 9.15 -12.79 -41.62
C ILE A 4 10.23 -12.76 -42.72
N TYR A 5 9.85 -13.06 -43.96
CA TYR A 5 10.81 -13.16 -45.08
C TYR A 5 10.62 -12.09 -46.16
N THR A 6 9.50 -11.35 -46.13
CA THR A 6 9.17 -10.35 -47.15
C THR A 6 8.73 -9.01 -46.53
N ILE A 7 8.93 -7.92 -47.28
CA ILE A 7 8.54 -6.57 -46.83
C ILE A 7 7.01 -6.44 -46.71
N ASP A 8 6.25 -7.10 -47.58
CA ASP A 8 4.79 -7.12 -47.52
C ASP A 8 4.27 -7.80 -46.24
N GLU A 9 4.86 -8.93 -45.86
CA GLU A 9 4.55 -9.65 -44.63
C GLU A 9 4.90 -8.82 -43.39
N LEU A 10 6.03 -8.10 -43.41
CA LEU A 10 6.42 -7.17 -42.36
C LEU A 10 5.39 -6.05 -42.18
N ASN A 11 4.97 -5.41 -43.28
CA ASN A 11 3.98 -4.33 -43.25
C ASN A 11 2.61 -4.81 -42.77
N GLN A 12 2.18 -6.00 -43.20
CA GLN A 12 0.94 -6.61 -42.70
C GLN A 12 1.02 -6.90 -41.20
N ARG A 13 2.17 -7.38 -40.72
CA ARG A 13 2.39 -7.64 -39.29
C ARG A 13 2.40 -6.34 -38.47
N ILE A 14 3.06 -5.30 -38.95
CA ILE A 14 3.07 -3.97 -38.32
C ILE A 14 1.65 -3.45 -38.19
N LYS A 15 0.88 -3.44 -39.28
CA LYS A 15 -0.50 -2.97 -39.28
C LYS A 15 -1.42 -3.78 -38.37
N PHE A 16 -1.21 -5.09 -38.30
CA PHE A 16 -1.92 -5.96 -37.36
C PHE A 16 -1.59 -5.61 -35.90
N LEU A 17 -0.31 -5.38 -35.59
CA LEU A 17 0.14 -5.02 -34.25
C LEU A 17 -0.34 -3.62 -33.84
N GLU A 18 -0.33 -2.65 -34.75
CA GLU A 18 -0.87 -1.30 -34.51
C GLU A 18 -2.37 -1.36 -34.16
N ASN A 19 -3.17 -2.05 -34.99
CA ASN A 19 -4.59 -2.22 -34.72
C ASN A 19 -4.86 -2.92 -33.38
N ARG A 20 -4.02 -3.90 -33.02
CA ARG A 20 -4.12 -4.59 -31.74
C ARG A 20 -3.73 -3.68 -30.58
N GLN A 21 -2.67 -2.90 -30.72
CA GLN A 21 -2.22 -1.94 -29.71
C GLN A 21 -3.29 -0.87 -29.45
N ASP A 22 -3.94 -0.34 -30.49
CA ASP A 22 -5.01 0.64 -30.35
C ASP A 22 -6.21 0.07 -29.57
N ALA A 23 -6.57 -1.19 -29.85
CA ALA A 23 -7.63 -1.88 -29.12
C ALA A 23 -7.27 -2.12 -27.64
N GLU A 24 -6.05 -2.57 -27.36
CA GLU A 24 -5.56 -2.77 -26.00
C GLU A 24 -5.45 -1.45 -25.23
N TRP A 25 -5.04 -0.37 -25.90
CA TRP A 25 -4.95 0.98 -25.31
C TRP A 25 -6.32 1.51 -24.87
N CYS A 26 -7.38 1.25 -25.64
CA CYS A 26 -8.73 1.64 -25.26
C CYS A 26 -9.18 0.93 -23.98
N SER A 27 -8.92 -0.38 -23.86
CA SER A 27 -9.24 -1.16 -22.64
C SER A 27 -8.49 -0.64 -21.41
N ILE A 28 -7.19 -0.36 -21.56
CA ILE A 28 -6.37 0.18 -20.47
C ILE A 28 -6.90 1.54 -20.02
N LYS A 29 -7.34 2.38 -20.96
CA LYS A 29 -7.86 3.71 -20.65
C LYS A 29 -9.17 3.61 -19.86
N ASP A 30 -10.07 2.72 -20.24
CA ASP A 30 -11.33 2.49 -19.54
C ASP A 30 -11.07 1.96 -18.12
N GLU A 31 -10.16 0.99 -17.95
CA GLU A 31 -9.76 0.49 -16.64
C GLU A 31 -9.11 1.57 -15.77
N ILE A 32 -8.29 2.45 -16.34
CA ILE A 32 -7.69 3.59 -15.62
C ILE A 32 -8.75 4.59 -15.19
N ASP A 33 -9.75 4.87 -16.02
CA ASP A 33 -10.84 5.78 -15.66
C ASP A 33 -11.70 5.20 -14.52
N ASP A 34 -11.98 3.89 -14.55
CA ASP A 34 -12.64 3.19 -13.44
C ASP A 34 -11.81 3.19 -12.15
N ILE A 35 -10.50 2.91 -12.26
CA ILE A 35 -9.57 2.99 -11.13
C ILE A 35 -9.52 4.42 -10.60
N LYS A 36 -9.51 5.44 -11.46
CA LYS A 36 -9.51 6.85 -11.07
C LYS A 36 -10.78 7.20 -10.30
N GLU A 37 -11.95 6.77 -10.76
CA GLU A 37 -13.23 6.98 -10.06
C GLU A 37 -13.26 6.30 -8.69
N ASN A 38 -12.72 5.09 -8.57
CA ASN A 38 -12.64 4.35 -7.31
C ASN A 38 -11.56 4.88 -6.35
N LEU A 39 -10.42 5.34 -6.87
CA LEU A 39 -9.33 5.96 -6.10
C LEU A 39 -9.54 7.45 -5.84
N LYS A 40 -10.67 8.05 -6.26
CA LYS A 40 -11.00 9.41 -5.85
C LYS A 40 -10.96 9.46 -4.33
N PRO A 41 -10.09 10.31 -3.74
CA PRO A 41 -9.88 10.32 -2.29
C PRO A 41 -11.17 10.63 -1.54
N ILE A 42 -12.13 11.33 -2.17
CA ILE A 42 -13.46 11.58 -1.60
C ILE A 42 -14.25 10.29 -1.31
N ASN A 43 -14.16 9.28 -2.18
CA ASN A 43 -14.87 8.00 -2.05
C ASN A 43 -14.17 7.10 -1.01
N LEU A 44 -12.84 7.12 -0.98
CA LEU A 44 -12.05 6.37 0.00
C LEU A 44 -12.20 6.95 1.41
N ILE A 45 -12.12 8.28 1.56
CA ILE A 45 -12.26 8.96 2.86
C ILE A 45 -13.66 8.71 3.44
N ARG A 46 -14.73 8.73 2.63
CA ARG A 46 -16.09 8.50 3.13
C ARG A 46 -16.23 7.10 3.74
N ASN A 47 -15.86 6.07 2.99
CA ASN A 47 -16.00 4.68 3.45
C ASN A 47 -15.07 4.41 4.65
N THR A 48 -13.82 4.88 4.60
CA THR A 48 -12.86 4.71 5.69
C THR A 48 -13.29 5.45 6.97
N VAL A 49 -13.86 6.65 6.87
CA VAL A 49 -14.33 7.39 8.06
C VAL A 49 -15.57 6.73 8.69
N GLU A 50 -16.48 6.21 7.86
CA GLU A 50 -17.71 5.54 8.32
C GLU A 50 -17.38 4.21 9.02
N GLU A 51 -16.49 3.40 8.45
CA GLU A 51 -16.05 2.10 8.99
C GLU A 51 -15.19 2.25 10.27
N ILE A 52 -14.33 3.27 10.32
CA ILE A 52 -13.53 3.59 11.52
C ILE A 52 -14.42 4.04 12.68
N ASN A 53 -15.51 4.76 12.39
CA ASN A 53 -16.47 5.18 13.41
C ASN A 53 -17.25 4.01 14.00
N GLU A 54 -17.65 3.03 13.17
CA GLU A 54 -18.38 1.84 13.61
C GLU A 54 -17.50 0.82 14.34
N THR A 55 -16.27 0.58 13.87
CA THR A 55 -15.41 -0.51 14.37
C THR A 55 -14.68 -0.15 15.66
N VAL A 56 -14.31 1.12 15.85
CA VAL A 56 -13.39 1.51 16.94
C VAL A 56 -14.09 2.21 18.11
N GLY A 57 -15.38 2.54 18.00
CA GLY A 57 -16.13 3.10 19.12
C GLY A 57 -15.44 4.32 19.75
N PHE A 58 -15.09 5.32 18.93
CA PHE A 58 -14.41 6.55 19.36
C PHE A 58 -15.30 7.45 20.23
N LYS A 59 -15.61 7.02 21.45
CA LYS A 59 -16.42 7.79 22.40
C LYS A 59 -15.64 8.87 23.14
N SER A 60 -14.30 8.90 23.02
CA SER A 60 -13.47 9.92 23.68
C SER A 60 -13.03 11.01 22.71
N HIS A 61 -13.52 12.23 22.91
CA HIS A 61 -13.20 13.43 22.12
C HIS A 61 -11.69 13.68 21.98
N ILE A 62 -10.88 13.25 22.96
CA ILE A 62 -9.42 13.41 22.94
C ILE A 62 -8.76 12.53 21.87
N ALA A 63 -9.26 11.31 21.66
CA ALA A 63 -8.72 10.39 20.66
C ALA A 63 -8.97 10.92 19.24
N GLN A 64 -10.18 11.44 18.97
CA GLN A 64 -10.49 12.09 17.69
C GLN A 64 -9.62 13.35 17.46
N SER A 65 -9.41 14.18 18.48
CA SER A 65 -8.52 15.35 18.37
C SER A 65 -7.06 14.96 18.14
N ALA A 66 -6.54 13.94 18.82
CA ALA A 66 -5.18 13.47 18.61
C ALA A 66 -4.97 12.87 17.21
N ILE A 67 -5.94 12.10 16.70
CA ILE A 67 -5.89 11.52 15.36
C ILE A 67 -5.95 12.62 14.30
N SER A 68 -6.87 13.58 14.40
CA SER A 68 -6.96 14.70 13.45
C SER A 68 -5.71 15.57 13.44
N ILE A 69 -5.10 15.83 14.60
CA ILE A 69 -3.81 16.53 14.69
C ILE A 69 -2.69 15.69 14.08
N GLY A 70 -2.64 14.39 14.37
CA GLY A 70 -1.63 13.47 13.83
C GLY A 70 -1.71 13.35 12.31
N ILE A 71 -2.91 13.15 11.77
CA ILE A 71 -3.18 13.10 10.33
C ILE A 71 -2.86 14.44 9.68
N GLY A 72 -3.28 15.57 10.28
CA GLY A 72 -2.96 16.91 9.76
C GLY A 72 -1.46 17.21 9.75
N TYR A 73 -0.73 16.77 10.78
CA TYR A 73 0.73 16.90 10.85
C TYR A 73 1.42 16.03 9.79
N LEU A 74 1.01 14.77 9.64
CA LEU A 74 1.50 13.88 8.60
C LEU A 74 1.20 14.45 7.21
N ALA A 75 -0.02 14.88 6.93
CA ALA A 75 -0.42 15.49 5.67
C ALA A 75 0.42 16.73 5.34
N LYS A 76 0.59 17.66 6.29
CA LYS A 76 1.46 18.83 6.12
C LYS A 76 2.91 18.43 5.87
N ARG A 77 3.39 17.39 6.56
CA ARG A 77 4.76 16.89 6.40
C ARG A 77 4.99 16.20 5.06
N PHE A 78 3.99 15.51 4.51
CA PHE A 78 4.02 14.88 3.19
C PHE A 78 3.94 15.91 2.05
N ILE A 79 3.11 16.95 2.20
CA ILE A 79 2.86 17.96 1.16
C ILE A 79 3.94 19.06 1.16
N VAL A 80 4.40 19.49 2.34
CA VAL A 80 5.35 20.60 2.50
C VAL A 80 6.79 20.12 2.67
N GLY A 81 6.99 18.88 3.15
CA GLY A 81 8.31 18.27 3.25
C GLY A 81 8.75 17.67 1.91
N LYS A 82 10.03 17.82 1.57
CA LYS A 82 10.67 17.21 0.39
C LYS A 82 10.52 15.68 0.47
N GLY A 83 9.43 15.14 -0.11
CA GLY A 83 8.96 13.76 0.06
C GLY A 83 10.01 12.69 -0.21
N ASP A 84 11.01 13.04 -1.04
CA ASP A 84 12.19 12.25 -1.34
C ASP A 84 12.92 11.73 -0.08
N SER A 85 13.07 12.55 0.97
CA SER A 85 13.89 12.19 2.13
C SER A 85 13.20 11.27 3.14
N MET A 86 11.87 11.38 3.30
CA MET A 86 11.11 10.53 4.23
C MET A 86 10.82 9.17 3.63
N PHE A 87 10.42 9.15 2.36
CA PHE A 87 10.16 7.92 1.64
C PHE A 87 11.45 7.07 1.56
N LYS A 88 12.60 7.69 1.26
CA LYS A 88 13.92 7.04 1.35
C LYS A 88 14.22 6.46 2.73
N GLY A 89 13.84 7.14 3.81
CA GLY A 89 14.01 6.64 5.17
C GLY A 89 13.17 5.39 5.45
N ILE A 90 11.88 5.41 5.09
CA ILE A 90 10.96 4.29 5.28
C ILE A 90 11.37 3.09 4.42
N LEU A 91 11.67 3.31 3.14
CA LEU A 91 12.19 2.28 2.24
C LEU A 91 13.51 1.71 2.73
N GLY A 92 14.43 2.57 3.19
CA GLY A 92 15.69 2.15 3.76
C GLY A 92 15.50 1.24 4.97
N SER A 93 14.57 1.58 5.87
CA SER A 93 14.21 0.74 7.01
C SER A 93 13.58 -0.59 6.59
N ILE A 94 12.69 -0.62 5.58
CA ILE A 94 12.09 -1.86 5.07
C ILE A 94 13.16 -2.75 4.44
N VAL A 95 14.01 -2.19 3.57
CA VAL A 95 15.11 -2.92 2.95
C VAL A 95 16.07 -3.46 4.01
N GLN A 96 16.41 -2.64 5.01
CA GLN A 96 17.23 -3.07 6.14
C GLN A 96 16.56 -4.21 6.92
N LEU A 97 15.26 -4.14 7.18
CA LEU A 97 14.51 -5.20 7.86
C LEU A 97 14.53 -6.51 7.05
N VAL A 98 14.34 -6.43 5.74
CA VAL A 98 14.41 -7.59 4.84
C VAL A 98 15.82 -8.19 4.83
N VAL A 99 16.85 -7.36 4.65
CA VAL A 99 18.25 -7.81 4.65
C VAL A 99 18.65 -8.38 6.00
N THR A 100 18.27 -7.72 7.10
CA THR A 100 18.51 -8.21 8.47
C THR A 100 17.79 -9.53 8.70
N ASN A 101 16.52 -9.69 8.30
CA ASN A 101 15.84 -10.99 8.42
C ASN A 101 16.46 -12.08 7.55
N LEU A 102 17.01 -11.76 6.38
CA LEU A 102 17.72 -12.72 5.53
C LEU A 102 19.07 -13.15 6.12
N VAL A 103 19.80 -12.22 6.72
CA VAL A 103 21.12 -12.46 7.33
C VAL A 103 21.01 -13.06 8.74
N SER A 104 20.00 -12.67 9.50
CA SER A 104 19.75 -13.13 10.88
C SER A 104 19.01 -14.47 10.95
N LYS A 105 19.18 -15.34 9.94
CA LYS A 105 18.74 -16.73 9.99
C LYS A 105 19.91 -17.61 10.46
N PRO A 106 20.15 -17.78 11.77
CA PRO A 106 20.91 -18.93 12.23
C PRO A 106 20.01 -20.16 12.12
N HIS A 107 20.61 -21.28 11.69
CA HIS A 107 20.04 -22.60 11.86
C HIS A 107 19.69 -22.85 13.34
N HIS A 108 18.42 -22.77 13.73
CA HIS A 108 17.78 -23.74 14.63
C HIS A 108 16.26 -23.55 14.75
N GLU A 109 15.61 -24.70 14.84
CA GLU A 109 14.19 -25.04 14.96
C GLU A 109 13.51 -24.37 16.17
N SER A 110 12.28 -23.88 15.97
CA SER A 110 11.02 -24.47 16.49
C SER A 110 10.84 -24.35 18.00
N ASP A 111 9.79 -23.64 18.43
CA ASP A 111 8.67 -24.21 19.21
C ASP A 111 7.69 -23.07 19.59
N GLU A 112 6.45 -23.04 19.09
CA GLU A 112 5.18 -23.43 19.78
C GLU A 112 5.04 -22.84 21.20
N THR A 113 3.94 -22.28 21.69
CA THR A 113 2.51 -22.37 21.36
C THR A 113 1.76 -21.30 22.17
N SER A 114 0.60 -20.93 21.65
CA SER A 114 -0.58 -20.22 22.20
C SER A 114 -0.69 -19.85 23.70
N GLN A 115 -1.23 -18.64 23.89
CA GLN A 115 -2.25 -18.22 24.87
C GLN A 115 -2.62 -19.22 25.98
N GLU A 116 -2.51 -18.83 27.25
CA GLU A 116 -3.58 -19.01 28.26
C GLU A 116 -3.49 -17.96 29.39
N ALA A 117 -4.66 -17.35 29.67
CA ALA A 117 -5.22 -16.96 30.97
C ALA A 117 -4.30 -16.34 32.06
N SER A 118 -4.51 -15.06 32.42
CA SER A 118 -5.49 -14.61 33.43
C SER A 118 -4.91 -14.56 34.86
N SER A 119 -5.40 -13.57 35.61
CA SER A 119 -5.19 -13.27 37.04
C SER A 119 -3.86 -12.58 37.37
N GLN A 120 -3.82 -11.27 37.66
CA GLN A 120 -4.33 -10.52 38.82
C GLN A 120 -3.17 -10.17 39.78
N HIS A 121 -3.19 -8.91 40.23
CA HIS A 121 -2.47 -8.33 41.38
C HIS A 121 -1.20 -7.49 41.10
N GLU A 122 -1.39 -6.18 40.88
CA GLU A 122 -0.62 -5.12 41.57
C GLU A 122 -0.85 -5.22 43.10
N PRO A 123 -0.09 -4.57 44.02
CA PRO A 123 1.08 -3.68 43.86
C PRO A 123 2.16 -3.86 44.99
N SER A 124 3.09 -2.90 45.06
CA SER A 124 3.85 -2.41 46.24
C SER A 124 5.34 -2.75 46.37
N LYS A 125 6.13 -1.65 46.26
CA LYS A 125 7.25 -1.20 47.10
C LYS A 125 8.00 -2.23 47.95
N GLU A 126 9.33 -2.26 47.81
CA GLU A 126 10.28 -1.47 48.64
C GLU A 126 11.60 -1.25 47.90
#